data_AF-A0A958T565-F1
#
_entry.id   AF-A0A958T565-F1
#
_cell.length_a   1.000
_cell.length_b   1.000
_cell.length_c   1.000
_cell.angle_alpha   90.00
_cell.angle_beta   90.00
_cell.angle_gamma   90.00
#
_symmetry.space_group_name_H-M   'P 1'
#
loop_
_entity.id
_entity.type
_entity.pdbx_description
1 polymer ?
#
loop_
_entity_poly.entity_id
_entity_poly.type
_entity_poly.pdbx_seq_one_letter_code
_entity_poly.pdbx_strand_id
1 'polypeptide(L)'
;MKSNYLLPHKYKTLGWVLFIIGLLSGSVLLFNGYDSSFLNVKVLTIYNEPIFSEGSSFFKIVDNNITDELVSLLIIIGGLLVGFSKEKVEDEFIYKLRKDSLVWAILFNYFILIATILLVYDLTFFHILVFNMFTPLVFFIIRFNFLKYKANSHDE
;
A
#
# COMPACT_ATOMS: atom_id res chain seq x y z
N MET A 1 11.52 -13.43 -24.14
CA MET A 1 10.20 -12.81 -24.46
C MET A 1 10.11 -11.46 -23.76
N LYS A 2 9.93 -10.35 -24.50
CA LYS A 2 9.79 -8.99 -23.96
C LYS A 2 8.32 -8.67 -23.64
N SER A 3 7.76 -9.24 -22.57
CA SER A 3 6.51 -8.70 -22.00
C SER A 3 6.90 -7.70 -20.92
N ASN A 4 6.96 -6.43 -21.29
CA ASN A 4 7.41 -5.37 -20.39
C ASN A 4 6.19 -4.81 -19.65
N TYR A 5 5.72 -5.53 -18.63
CA TYR A 5 4.61 -5.12 -17.75
C TYR A 5 4.94 -3.90 -16.86
N LEU A 6 6.15 -3.33 -17.01
CA LEU A 6 6.62 -2.20 -16.22
C LEU A 6 6.24 -0.87 -16.86
N LEU A 7 5.78 0.07 -16.03
CA LEU A 7 5.48 1.44 -16.43
C LEU A 7 6.75 2.20 -16.83
N PRO A 8 6.67 3.20 -17.72
CA PRO A 8 7.81 4.05 -18.06
C PRO A 8 8.46 4.70 -16.83
N HIS A 9 9.79 4.89 -16.85
CA HIS A 9 10.55 5.46 -15.73
C HIS A 9 10.01 6.81 -15.21
N LYS A 10 9.36 7.62 -16.07
CA LYS A 10 8.75 8.90 -15.70
C LYS A 10 7.70 8.79 -14.59
N TYR A 11 7.00 7.66 -14.48
CA TYR A 11 6.00 7.45 -13.44
C TYR A 11 6.60 7.16 -12.08
N LYS A 12 7.88 6.84 -12.01
CA LYS A 12 8.55 6.51 -10.75
C LYS A 12 8.68 7.71 -9.83
N THR A 13 9.02 8.87 -10.37
CA THR A 13 9.13 10.12 -9.60
C THR A 13 7.77 10.53 -9.04
N LEU A 14 6.73 10.46 -9.88
CA LEU A 14 5.35 10.71 -9.45
C LEU A 14 4.91 9.70 -8.38
N GLY A 15 5.24 8.42 -8.56
CA GLY A 15 4.99 7.38 -7.57
C GLY A 15 5.61 7.70 -6.21
N TRP A 16 6.88 8.12 -6.18
CA TRP A 16 7.55 8.49 -4.93
C TRP A 16 6.89 9.68 -4.24
N VAL A 17 6.52 10.71 -5.01
CA VAL A 17 5.81 11.88 -4.47
C VAL A 17 4.49 11.45 -3.84
N LEU A 18 3.66 10.69 -4.56
CA LEU A 18 2.38 10.21 -4.03
C LEU A 18 2.55 9.31 -2.80
N PHE A 19 3.51 8.39 -2.85
CA PHE A 19 3.77 7.44 -1.77
C PHE A 19 4.24 8.14 -0.49
N ILE A 20 5.17 9.10 -0.62
CA ILE A 20 5.68 9.86 0.53
C ILE A 20 4.58 10.74 1.12
N ILE A 21 3.82 11.45 0.26
CA ILE A 21 2.69 12.27 0.73
C ILE A 21 1.67 11.39 1.45
N GLY A 22 1.32 10.23 0.90
CA GLY A 22 0.40 9.27 1.52
C GLY A 22 0.90 8.72 2.85
N LEU A 23 2.19 8.39 2.97
CA LEU A 23 2.77 7.93 4.23
C LEU A 23 2.79 9.03 5.30
N LEU A 24 3.11 10.27 4.92
CA LEU A 24 3.11 11.40 5.84
C LEU A 24 1.70 11.74 6.31
N SER A 25 0.73 11.84 5.39
CA SER A 25 -0.66 12.10 5.75
C SER A 25 -1.25 10.98 6.59
N GLY A 26 -0.97 9.71 6.25
CA GLY A 26 -1.38 8.55 7.05
C GLY A 26 -0.81 8.58 8.47
N SER A 27 0.46 8.98 8.61
CA SER A 27 1.07 9.15 9.93
C SER A 27 0.38 10.24 10.74
N VAL A 28 0.08 11.40 10.13
CA VAL A 28 -0.65 12.49 10.80
C VAL A 28 -2.05 12.06 11.22
N LEU A 29 -2.78 11.31 10.38
CA LEU A 29 -4.09 10.78 10.71
C LEU A 29 -4.06 9.85 11.92
N LEU A 30 -3.05 9.00 12.01
CA LEU A 30 -2.85 8.07 13.13
C LEU A 30 -2.64 8.83 14.45
N PHE A 31 -1.82 9.87 14.45
CA PHE A 31 -1.56 10.67 15.67
C PHE A 31 -2.79 11.47 16.11
N ASN A 32 -3.65 11.87 15.17
CA ASN A 32 -4.88 12.61 15.45
C ASN A 32 -6.08 11.70 15.74
N GLY A 33 -5.89 10.38 15.84
CA GLY A 33 -6.98 9.44 16.14
C GLY A 33 -8.05 9.34 15.06
N TYR A 34 -7.70 9.60 13.79
CA TYR A 34 -8.63 9.61 12.65
C TYR A 34 -9.76 10.66 12.71
N ASP A 35 -9.71 11.61 13.66
CA ASP A 35 -10.79 12.55 13.95
C ASP A 35 -10.87 13.74 12.97
N SER A 36 -10.29 13.57 11.78
CA SER A 36 -10.02 14.67 10.87
C SER A 36 -11.18 14.89 9.91
N SER A 37 -12.19 15.68 10.28
CA SER A 37 -13.38 15.99 9.47
C SER A 37 -13.10 16.95 8.28
N PHE A 38 -12.01 16.76 7.55
CA PHE A 38 -11.59 17.67 6.48
C PHE A 38 -12.45 17.57 5.22
N LEU A 39 -12.91 16.36 4.85
CA LEU A 39 -13.55 16.10 3.56
C LEU A 39 -14.79 15.19 3.69
N ASN A 40 -15.86 15.77 4.23
CA ASN A 40 -17.17 15.12 4.25
C ASN A 40 -17.88 15.30 2.89
N VAL A 41 -18.17 14.20 2.22
CA VAL A 41 -18.86 14.20 0.92
C VAL A 41 -19.87 13.06 0.83
N LYS A 42 -20.87 13.24 -0.05
CA LYS A 42 -21.82 12.20 -0.38
C LYS A 42 -21.15 11.14 -1.24
N VAL A 43 -20.94 9.96 -0.68
CA VAL A 43 -20.36 8.81 -1.40
C VAL A 43 -21.40 7.73 -1.63
N LEU A 44 -21.27 7.04 -2.76
CA LEU A 44 -22.03 5.82 -3.01
C LEU A 44 -21.35 4.67 -2.27
N THR A 45 -22.05 4.11 -1.29
CA THR A 45 -21.63 2.92 -0.55
C THR A 45 -22.30 1.70 -1.15
N ILE A 46 -21.53 0.67 -1.51
CA ILE A 46 -22.09 -0.62 -1.93
C ILE A 46 -22.69 -1.31 -0.71
N TYR A 47 -22.03 -1.15 0.44
CA TYR A 47 -22.40 -1.78 1.70
C TYR A 47 -21.94 -0.87 2.85
N ASN A 48 -22.85 -0.56 3.78
CA ASN A 48 -22.58 0.28 4.96
C ASN A 48 -23.26 -0.28 6.23
N GLU A 49 -23.86 -1.46 6.14
CA GLU A 49 -24.55 -2.12 7.25
C GLU A 49 -23.77 -3.39 7.64
N PRO A 50 -24.04 -4.02 8.80
CA PRO A 50 -23.42 -5.30 9.13
C PRO A 50 -23.81 -6.38 8.11
N ILE A 51 -22.83 -7.19 7.65
CA ILE A 51 -22.94 -8.17 6.54
C ILE A 51 -24.16 -9.12 6.61
N PHE A 52 -24.76 -9.28 7.79
CA PHE A 52 -25.85 -10.21 8.06
C PHE A 52 -27.11 -9.57 8.68
N SER A 53 -27.29 -8.24 8.61
CA SER A 53 -28.54 -7.62 9.08
C SER A 53 -29.68 -7.80 8.07
N GLU A 54 -30.81 -8.37 8.52
CA GLU A 54 -32.05 -8.43 7.74
C GLU A 54 -32.51 -7.00 7.40
N GLY A 55 -32.53 -6.66 6.10
CA GLY A 55 -32.86 -5.32 5.61
C GLY A 55 -31.72 -4.59 4.88
N SER A 56 -30.58 -5.24 4.66
CA SER A 56 -29.43 -4.62 3.99
C SER A 56 -29.79 -4.17 2.56
N SER A 57 -29.93 -2.87 2.37
CA SER A 57 -30.05 -2.27 1.04
C SER A 57 -28.66 -1.97 0.50
N PHE A 58 -28.35 -2.59 -0.63
CA PHE A 58 -27.15 -2.29 -1.41
C PHE A 58 -27.27 -0.91 -2.06
N PHE A 59 -26.13 -0.27 -2.34
CA PHE A 59 -26.04 1.00 -3.09
C PHE A 59 -26.80 2.17 -2.45
N LYS A 60 -26.35 2.61 -1.27
CA LYS A 60 -26.87 3.82 -0.60
C LYS A 60 -25.88 4.98 -0.74
N ILE A 61 -26.41 6.19 -0.93
CA ILE A 61 -25.61 7.41 -0.83
C ILE A 61 -25.56 7.82 0.63
N VAL A 62 -24.36 7.92 1.19
CA VAL A 62 -24.12 8.25 2.60
C VAL A 62 -23.15 9.42 2.67
N ASP A 63 -23.35 10.31 3.65
CA ASP A 63 -22.36 11.33 3.98
C ASP A 63 -21.22 10.67 4.75
N ASN A 64 -20.03 10.57 4.12
CA ASN A 64 -18.85 9.99 4.74
C ASN A 64 -17.65 10.93 4.60
N ASN A 65 -16.72 10.82 5.55
CA ASN A 65 -15.42 11.46 5.46
C ASN A 65 -14.50 10.58 4.61
N ILE A 66 -14.02 11.09 3.48
CA ILE A 66 -13.21 10.29 2.55
C ILE A 66 -11.69 10.41 2.74
N THR A 67 -11.27 11.00 3.87
CA THR A 67 -9.88 11.41 4.07
C THR A 67 -8.95 10.19 4.15
N ASP A 68 -9.31 9.17 4.92
CA ASP A 68 -8.52 7.95 5.07
C ASP A 68 -8.53 7.08 3.81
N GLU A 69 -9.62 7.07 3.02
CA GLU A 69 -9.66 6.40 1.72
C GLU A 69 -8.71 7.08 0.73
N LEU A 70 -8.71 8.42 0.67
CA LEU A 70 -7.78 9.16 -0.19
C LEU A 70 -6.33 8.90 0.20
N VAL A 71 -6.01 8.93 1.49
CA VAL A 71 -4.67 8.62 1.99
C VAL A 71 -4.27 7.19 1.63
N SER A 72 -5.17 6.22 1.83
CA SER A 72 -4.94 4.82 1.47
C SER A 72 -4.67 4.65 -0.03
N LEU A 73 -5.44 5.33 -0.88
CA LEU A 73 -5.25 5.34 -2.33
C LEU A 73 -3.90 5.96 -2.72
N LEU A 74 -3.47 7.04 -2.07
CA LEU A 74 -2.17 7.66 -2.33
C LEU A 74 -1.02 6.68 -2.03
N ILE A 75 -1.09 5.96 -0.91
CA ILE A 75 -0.09 4.95 -0.54
C ILE A 75 -0.10 3.80 -1.54
N ILE A 76 -1.27 3.25 -1.89
CA ILE A 76 -1.39 2.11 -2.81
C ILE A 76 -0.93 2.49 -4.21
N ILE A 77 -1.52 3.54 -4.80
CA ILE A 77 -1.19 3.98 -6.16
C ILE A 77 0.26 4.44 -6.22
N GLY A 78 0.71 5.26 -5.26
CA GLY A 78 2.09 5.72 -5.18
C GLY A 78 3.08 4.56 -5.10
N GLY A 79 2.86 3.61 -4.19
CA GLY A 79 3.74 2.46 -4.02
C GLY A 79 3.74 1.52 -5.23
N LEU A 80 2.59 1.29 -5.86
CA LEU A 80 2.51 0.50 -7.10
C LEU A 80 3.30 1.20 -8.22
N LEU A 81 3.17 2.52 -8.39
CA LEU A 81 3.93 3.28 -9.37
C LEU A 81 5.45 3.18 -9.09
N VAL A 82 5.88 3.31 -7.84
CA VAL A 82 7.31 3.15 -7.47
C VAL A 82 7.81 1.74 -7.81
N GLY A 83 7.04 0.74 -7.40
CA GLY A 83 7.40 -0.66 -7.44
C GLY A 83 7.34 -1.29 -8.83
N PHE A 84 6.47 -0.80 -9.72
CA PHE A 84 6.24 -1.34 -11.06
C PHE A 84 6.67 -0.40 -12.19
N SER A 85 7.35 0.71 -11.89
CA SER A 85 8.05 1.51 -12.92
C SER A 85 9.44 0.98 -13.22
N LYS A 86 9.85 1.07 -14.50
CA LYS A 86 11.19 0.73 -14.98
C LYS A 86 12.26 1.60 -14.31
N GLU A 87 13.43 1.02 -14.08
CA GLU A 87 14.66 1.76 -13.81
C GLU A 87 15.21 2.41 -15.09
N LYS A 88 16.18 3.32 -14.95
CA LYS A 88 16.85 3.96 -16.11
C LYS A 88 17.51 2.92 -17.02
N VAL A 89 18.14 1.93 -16.39
CA VAL A 89 18.71 0.74 -17.03
C VAL A 89 18.01 -0.45 -16.37
N GLU A 90 17.23 -1.19 -17.14
CA GLU A 90 16.54 -2.39 -16.68
C GLU A 90 17.23 -3.59 -17.32
N ASP A 91 18.07 -4.28 -16.54
CA ASP A 91 18.75 -5.52 -16.93
C ASP A 91 18.09 -6.75 -16.27
N GLU A 92 18.62 -7.93 -16.57
CA GLU A 92 18.11 -9.18 -16.00
C GLU A 92 18.28 -9.26 -14.48
N PHE A 93 19.33 -8.62 -13.94
CA PHE A 93 19.62 -8.59 -12.52
C PHE A 93 18.58 -7.78 -11.76
N ILE A 94 18.31 -6.54 -12.17
CA ILE A 94 17.27 -5.66 -11.59
C ILE A 94 15.90 -6.32 -11.69
N TYR A 95 15.59 -6.95 -12.82
CA TYR A 95 14.34 -7.67 -13.01
C TYR A 95 14.19 -8.85 -12.03
N LYS A 96 15.25 -9.66 -11.86
CA LYS A 96 15.29 -10.74 -10.86
C LYS A 96 15.16 -10.19 -9.46
N LEU A 97 15.91 -9.15 -9.13
CA LEU A 97 15.90 -8.50 -7.82
C LEU A 97 14.50 -7.98 -7.46
N ARG A 98 13.79 -7.39 -8.42
CA ARG A 98 12.41 -6.93 -8.25
C ARG A 98 11.48 -8.09 -7.93
N LYS A 99 11.54 -9.17 -8.71
CA LYS A 99 10.73 -10.37 -8.47
C LYS A 99 10.99 -11.00 -7.12
N ASP A 100 12.26 -11.18 -6.76
CA ASP A 100 12.64 -11.75 -5.47
C ASP A 100 12.14 -10.86 -4.34
N SER A 101 12.24 -9.54 -4.49
CA SER A 101 11.72 -8.59 -3.48
C SER A 101 10.20 -8.68 -3.33
N LEU A 102 9.46 -8.89 -4.42
CA LEU A 102 8.01 -9.07 -4.37
C LEU A 102 7.62 -10.38 -3.66
N VAL A 103 8.31 -11.49 -3.96
CA VAL A 103 8.09 -12.77 -3.28
C VAL A 103 8.35 -12.64 -1.78
N TRP A 104 9.49 -12.06 -1.40
CA TRP A 104 9.84 -11.83 0.00
C TRP A 104 8.84 -10.93 0.73
N ALA A 105 8.33 -9.91 0.06
CA ALA A 105 7.32 -9.02 0.64
C ALA A 105 6.01 -9.75 0.94
N ILE A 106 5.57 -10.63 0.03
CA ILE A 106 4.37 -11.44 0.23
C ILE A 106 4.58 -12.42 1.39
N LEU A 107 5.71 -13.15 1.41
CA LEU A 107 6.03 -14.09 2.47
C LEU A 107 6.10 -13.41 3.84
N PHE A 108 6.78 -12.27 3.92
CA PHE A 108 6.88 -11.48 5.15
C PHE A 108 5.50 -10.97 5.61
N ASN A 109 4.66 -10.51 4.68
CA ASN A 109 3.32 -10.07 4.99
C ASN A 109 2.46 -11.17 5.61
N TYR A 110 2.47 -12.37 5.00
CA TYR A 110 1.71 -13.51 5.53
C TYR A 110 2.27 -14.04 6.83
N PHE A 111 3.59 -13.98 7.03
CA PHE A 111 4.19 -14.29 8.33
C PHE A 111 3.64 -13.36 9.43
N ILE A 112 3.63 -12.04 9.18
CA ILE A 112 3.05 -11.07 10.12
C ILE A 112 1.55 -11.33 10.34
N LEU A 113 0.80 -11.61 9.26
CA LEU A 113 -0.63 -11.85 9.36
C LEU A 113 -0.94 -13.09 10.21
N ILE A 114 -0.23 -14.20 9.99
CA ILE A 114 -0.38 -15.43 10.79
C ILE A 114 -0.06 -15.14 12.26
N ALA A 115 1.06 -14.46 12.53
CA ALA A 115 1.41 -14.09 13.90
C ALA A 115 0.32 -13.21 14.56
N THR A 116 -0.23 -12.26 13.81
CA THR A 116 -1.29 -11.36 14.29
C THR A 116 -2.57 -12.13 14.61
N ILE A 117 -2.98 -13.06 13.75
CA ILE A 117 -4.16 -13.91 13.96
C ILE A 117 -4.02 -14.76 15.24
N LEU A 118 -2.82 -15.26 15.52
CA LEU A 118 -2.57 -16.14 16.67
C LEU A 118 -2.39 -15.38 17.99
N LEU A 119 -1.92 -14.12 17.94
CA LEU A 119 -1.42 -13.41 19.13
C LEU A 119 -2.18 -12.12 19.47
N VAL A 120 -3.03 -11.60 18.57
CA VAL A 120 -3.72 -10.32 18.75
C VAL A 120 -5.22 -10.48 18.60
N TYR A 121 -5.97 -9.87 19.51
CA TYR A 121 -7.43 -9.97 19.59
C TYR A 121 -8.10 -8.58 19.57
N ASP A 122 -9.43 -8.59 19.46
CA ASP A 122 -10.32 -7.41 19.54
C ASP A 122 -9.98 -6.28 18.56
N LEU A 123 -10.31 -5.03 18.91
CA LEU A 123 -10.10 -3.86 18.05
C LEU A 123 -8.63 -3.67 17.65
N THR A 124 -7.69 -4.10 18.49
CA THR A 124 -6.25 -4.06 18.17
C THR A 124 -5.92 -4.91 16.95
N PHE A 125 -6.57 -6.07 16.78
CA PHE A 125 -6.40 -6.91 15.61
C PHE A 125 -6.80 -6.16 14.32
N PHE A 126 -7.93 -5.46 14.34
CA PHE A 126 -8.40 -4.68 13.18
C PHE A 126 -7.44 -3.57 12.79
N HIS A 127 -6.88 -2.85 13.76
CA HIS A 127 -5.86 -1.83 13.48
C HIS A 127 -4.62 -2.43 12.80
N ILE A 128 -4.13 -3.58 13.28
CA ILE A 128 -2.98 -4.26 12.66
C ILE A 128 -3.32 -4.76 11.25
N LEU A 129 -4.55 -5.22 11.02
CA LEU A 129 -5.01 -5.64 9.70
C LEU A 129 -4.96 -4.50 8.68
N VAL A 130 -5.36 -3.28 9.08
CA VAL A 130 -5.25 -2.07 8.24
C VAL A 130 -3.78 -1.82 7.85
N PHE A 131 -2.84 -1.93 8.79
CA PHE A 131 -1.41 -1.80 8.47
C PHE A 131 -0.88 -2.94 7.60
N ASN A 132 -1.38 -4.16 7.80
CA ASN A 132 -0.99 -5.34 7.02
C ASN A 132 -1.30 -5.14 5.53
N MET A 133 -2.38 -4.42 5.19
CA MET A 133 -2.73 -4.09 3.80
C MET A 133 -1.60 -3.35 3.05
N PHE A 134 -0.85 -2.48 3.72
CA PHE A 134 0.22 -1.68 3.11
C PHE A 134 1.61 -2.34 3.24
N THR A 135 1.78 -3.23 4.20
CA THR A 135 3.05 -3.88 4.54
C THR A 135 3.75 -4.56 3.36
N PRO A 136 3.10 -5.35 2.48
CA PRO A 136 3.80 -5.99 1.37
C PRO A 136 4.33 -4.93 0.40
N LEU A 137 3.59 -3.86 0.17
CA LEU A 137 3.99 -2.80 -0.74
C LEU A 137 5.19 -2.01 -0.18
N VAL A 138 5.10 -1.59 1.08
CA VAL A 138 6.16 -0.86 1.78
C VAL A 138 7.44 -1.71 1.84
N PHE A 139 7.34 -2.96 2.30
CA PHE A 139 8.47 -3.86 2.43
C PHE A 139 9.13 -4.15 1.08
N PHE A 140 8.32 -4.41 0.05
CA PHE A 140 8.79 -4.60 -1.32
C PHE A 140 9.64 -3.41 -1.79
N ILE A 141 9.12 -2.18 -1.65
CA ILE A 141 9.80 -0.96 -2.09
C ILE A 141 11.12 -0.78 -1.35
N ILE A 142 11.11 -0.95 -0.02
CA ILE A 142 12.31 -0.81 0.82
C ILE A 142 13.36 -1.85 0.40
N ARG A 143 12.99 -3.14 0.37
CA ARG A 143 13.91 -4.24 0.05
C ARG A 143 14.49 -4.09 -1.36
N PHE A 144 13.66 -3.78 -2.34
CA PHE A 144 14.09 -3.62 -3.73
C PHE A 144 15.11 -2.47 -3.87
N ASN A 145 14.81 -1.30 -3.31
CA ASN A 145 15.72 -0.15 -3.41
C ASN A 145 17.00 -0.33 -2.58
N PHE A 146 16.91 -0.95 -1.40
CA PHE A 146 18.07 -1.25 -0.56
C PHE A 146 19.05 -2.20 -1.26
N LEU A 147 18.55 -3.33 -1.78
CA LEU A 147 19.41 -4.31 -2.45
C LEU A 147 19.99 -3.78 -3.75
N LYS A 148 19.24 -2.96 -4.48
CA LYS A 148 19.73 -2.26 -5.67
C LYS A 148 20.88 -1.31 -5.32
N TYR A 149 20.73 -0.52 -4.27
CA TYR A 149 21.79 0.38 -3.79
C TYR A 149 23.04 -0.40 -3.37
N LYS A 150 22.87 -1.51 -2.64
CA LYS A 150 23.96 -2.38 -2.22
C LYS A 150 24.69 -3.04 -3.41
N ALA A 151 23.98 -3.43 -4.47
CA ALA A 151 24.59 -4.02 -5.64
C ALA A 151 25.49 -2.99 -6.37
N ASN A 152 24.98 -1.78 -6.57
CA ASN A 152 25.75 -0.71 -7.23
C ASN A 152 27.03 -0.34 -6.45
N SER A 153 27.03 -0.44 -5.12
CA SER A 153 28.20 -0.11 -4.30
C SER A 153 29.30 -1.16 -4.31
N HIS A 154 29.07 -2.35 -4.89
CA HIS A 154 30.08 -3.41 -5.03
C HIS A 154 30.74 -3.42 -6.41
N ASP A 155 30.11 -2.74 -7.38
CA ASP A 155 30.62 -2.61 -8.76
C ASP A 155 31.46 -1.32 -8.94
N GLU A 156 31.53 -0.45 -7.92
CA GLU A 156 32.44 0.71 -7.81
C GLU A 156 33.66 0.38 -6.95
#